data_AF-A0A7W9LY43-F1
#
_entry.id   AF-A0A7W9LY43-F1
#
_cell.length_a   1.000
_cell.length_b   1.000
_cell.length_c   1.000
_cell.angle_alpha   90.00
_cell.angle_beta   90.00
_cell.angle_gamma   90.00
#
_symmetry.space_group_name_H-M   'P 1'
#
loop_
_entity.id
_entity.type
_entity.pdbx_description
1 polymer ?
#
loop_
_entity_poly.entity_id
_entity_poly.type
_entity_poly.pdbx_seq_one_letter_code
_entity_poly.pdbx_strand_id
1 'polypeptide(L)'
;MIRSALADEPGLGLEFERVVADGRRRRARRRFGALTAVAVGVIAVVGVSTMLTGTPSQPAGLASTVPTTTPLPVNPGCVVPKMTGGFPDQPRGTANPDELAESGRLTEAFKRFALPADVQASPLELCVVRGSWGGTFTVAGDRSVTVYVRQVGGQPPGECVHYNPTTQCSTRTLPDGSTARVIVEPMPDATLVTADVWRTDGTYVHVVETGSQGLTTRVLNDDQLIALATAPQLRVQWTGRSEPAAPSDRRAAELDPVLAGALPPGLRAEPIPGVSAQPLKFRISQGGYRAMANLSDAAGSGWLLVNLEKPGDGEVTCGDRATCEIVELSDGRKAAIESNTEGGVSRLFLNTKATDGTVISIHSTNAANTGPGRATPTRPSPPLTVADLVRIAELPDLHW
;
A
#
# COMPACT_ATOMS: atom_id res chain seq x y z
N MET A 1 13.01 39.25 16.61
CA MET A 1 12.39 39.99 15.48
C MET A 1 11.21 39.27 14.82
N ILE A 2 11.01 37.96 14.99
CA ILE A 2 9.84 37.24 14.42
C ILE A 2 8.51 37.54 15.16
N ARG A 3 8.57 37.95 16.43
CA ARG A 3 7.36 38.24 17.24
C ARG A 3 6.54 39.44 16.79
N SER A 4 7.14 40.42 16.11
CA SER A 4 6.43 41.63 15.66
C SER A 4 5.71 41.44 14.33
N ALA A 5 6.03 40.39 13.57
CA ALA A 5 5.42 40.12 12.26
C ALA A 5 4.14 39.27 12.35
N LEU A 6 3.78 38.78 13.55
CA LEU A 6 2.65 37.88 13.77
C LEU A 6 1.59 38.48 14.72
N ALA A 7 1.67 39.78 15.01
CA ALA A 7 0.77 40.44 15.96
C ALA A 7 -0.66 40.61 15.41
N ASP A 8 -0.82 40.60 14.08
CA ASP A 8 -2.09 40.87 13.42
C ASP A 8 -2.74 39.61 12.80
N GLU A 9 -2.18 38.41 13.03
CA GLU A 9 -2.78 37.17 12.55
C GLU A 9 -3.87 36.66 13.52
N PRO A 10 -5.04 36.22 13.02
CA PRO A 10 -6.06 35.60 13.86
C PRO A 10 -5.48 34.36 14.53
N GLY A 11 -5.65 34.27 15.86
CA GLY A 11 -5.04 33.24 16.67
C GLY A 11 -5.35 31.85 16.14
N LEU A 12 -4.37 31.24 15.46
CA LEU A 12 -4.39 29.81 15.16
C LEU A 12 -4.50 29.12 16.52
N GLY A 13 -5.64 28.47 16.79
CA GLY A 13 -5.97 27.78 18.05
C GLY A 13 -5.06 26.60 18.41
N LEU A 14 -3.85 26.59 17.87
CA LEU A 14 -2.75 25.71 18.24
C LEU A 14 -2.01 26.37 19.41
N GLU A 15 -2.42 26.00 20.63
CA GLU A 15 -1.67 26.33 21.84
C GLU A 15 -0.26 25.73 21.73
N PHE A 16 0.70 26.52 21.24
CA PHE A 16 2.08 26.12 21.02
C PHE A 16 2.70 25.49 22.28
N GLU A 17 2.34 26.02 23.45
CA GLU A 17 2.78 25.50 24.74
C GLU A 17 2.29 24.07 25.00
N ARG A 18 1.08 23.72 24.56
CA ARG A 18 0.49 22.39 24.69
C ARG A 18 1.18 21.38 23.80
N VAL A 19 1.52 21.77 22.57
CA VAL A 19 2.29 20.95 21.62
C VAL A 19 3.71 20.68 22.15
N VAL A 20 4.36 21.70 22.71
CA VAL A 20 5.70 21.55 23.31
C VAL A 20 5.65 20.67 24.57
N ALA A 21 4.63 20.82 25.41
CA ALA A 21 4.43 19.99 26.59
C ALA A 21 4.19 18.51 26.24
N ASP A 22 3.36 18.23 25.24
CA ASP A 22 3.13 16.87 24.75
C ASP A 22 4.37 16.26 24.09
N GLY A 23 5.14 17.06 23.36
CA GLY A 23 6.43 16.66 22.80
C GLY A 23 7.43 16.25 23.89
N ARG A 24 7.50 17.00 24.99
CA ARG A 24 8.35 16.66 26.16
C ARG A 24 7.88 15.39 26.86
N ARG A 25 6.56 15.20 27.05
CA ARG A 25 6.00 13.98 27.66
C ARG A 25 6.28 12.73 26.84
N ARG A 26 6.14 12.78 25.51
CA ARG A 26 6.45 11.64 24.63
C ARG A 26 7.94 11.27 24.67
N ARG A 27 8.83 12.26 24.78
CA ARG A 27 10.28 12.02 24.88
C ARG A 27 10.69 11.39 26.21
N ALA A 28 10.04 11.76 27.32
CA ALA A 28 10.29 11.17 28.62
C ALA A 28 9.89 9.69 28.67
N ARG A 29 8.72 9.31 28.11
CA ARG A 29 8.27 7.91 28.08
C ARG A 29 9.22 6.97 27.31
N ARG A 30 9.82 7.46 26.22
CA ARG A 30 10.82 6.68 25.44
C ARG A 30 12.12 6.42 26.20
N ARG A 31 12.50 7.29 27.14
CA ARG A 31 13.71 7.10 27.95
C ARG A 31 13.53 6.09 29.08
N PHE A 32 12.31 5.92 29.60
CA PHE A 32 12.03 4.94 30.65
C PHE A 32 11.79 3.52 30.13
N GLY A 33 11.33 3.34 28.89
CA GLY A 33 11.09 2.02 28.29
C GLY A 33 12.34 1.23 27.87
N ALA A 34 13.53 1.82 27.93
CA ALA A 34 14.77 1.21 27.44
C ALA A 34 15.57 0.42 28.50
N LEU A 35 15.09 0.33 29.76
CA LEU A 35 15.85 -0.27 30.88
C LEU A 35 15.29 -1.58 31.44
N THR A 36 14.22 -2.15 30.87
CA THR A 36 13.60 -3.38 31.41
C THR A 36 13.30 -4.38 30.30
N ALA A 37 14.31 -5.11 29.82
CA ALA A 37 14.10 -6.34 29.08
C ALA A 37 15.37 -7.22 29.09
N VAL A 38 15.74 -7.69 30.29
CA VAL A 38 16.57 -8.90 30.44
C VAL A 38 15.78 -9.83 31.33
N ALA A 39 15.29 -10.95 30.77
CA ALA A 39 15.42 -12.30 31.34
C ALA A 39 14.29 -13.27 30.87
N VAL A 40 14.77 -14.48 30.53
CA VAL A 40 14.15 -15.83 30.58
C VAL A 40 13.10 -16.23 29.52
N GLY A 41 13.38 -17.36 28.87
CA GLY A 41 12.36 -18.20 28.24
C GLY A 41 12.90 -19.34 27.38
N VAL A 42 13.57 -20.33 27.98
CA VAL A 42 13.89 -21.62 27.34
C VAL A 42 12.68 -22.54 27.50
N ILE A 43 12.05 -22.96 26.39
CA ILE A 43 11.11 -24.08 26.36
C ILE A 43 11.47 -24.95 25.14
N ALA A 44 11.95 -26.15 25.40
CA ALA A 44 12.15 -27.20 24.41
C ALA A 44 10.83 -27.99 24.25
N VAL A 45 10.32 -28.09 23.02
CA VAL A 45 9.18 -28.94 22.69
C VAL A 45 9.68 -30.19 21.98
N VAL A 46 9.40 -31.33 22.61
CA VAL A 46 9.54 -32.69 22.07
C VAL A 46 8.33 -32.97 21.19
N GLY A 47 8.55 -33.35 19.92
CA GLY A 47 7.51 -33.73 18.98
C GLY A 47 7.89 -35.00 18.24
N VAL A 48 7.21 -36.09 18.61
CA VAL A 48 7.34 -37.48 18.14
C VAL A 48 6.89 -37.60 16.67
N SER A 49 7.71 -38.23 15.83
CA SER A 49 7.36 -38.62 14.46
C SER A 49 7.01 -40.11 14.38
N THR A 50 5.74 -40.41 14.19
CA THR A 50 5.27 -41.77 13.82
C THR A 50 5.22 -41.91 12.30
N MET A 51 5.98 -42.87 11.79
CA MET A 51 5.87 -43.35 10.41
C MET A 51 4.66 -44.29 10.31
N LEU A 52 3.77 -44.03 9.35
CA LEU A 52 2.74 -44.96 8.90
C LEU A 52 2.83 -45.08 7.38
N THR A 53 3.49 -46.15 6.94
CA THR A 53 3.46 -46.66 5.56
C THR A 53 2.32 -47.68 5.46
N GLY A 54 1.42 -47.48 4.49
CA GLY A 54 0.32 -48.41 4.22
C GLY A 54 -0.45 -48.07 2.95
N THR A 55 0.01 -48.59 1.82
CA THR A 55 -0.83 -48.97 0.67
C THR A 55 -1.04 -50.50 0.79
N PRO A 56 -2.16 -51.12 0.33
CA PRO A 56 -2.73 -50.92 -1.01
C PRO A 56 -4.27 -51.10 -1.11
N SER A 57 -4.77 -50.92 -2.34
CA SER A 57 -5.79 -51.73 -3.03
C SER A 57 -6.85 -50.88 -3.76
N GLN A 58 -6.85 -51.06 -5.07
CA GLN A 58 -7.72 -50.45 -6.06
C GLN A 58 -8.76 -51.49 -6.47
N PRO A 59 -10.06 -51.24 -6.33
CA PRO A 59 -11.07 -51.92 -7.12
C PRO A 59 -11.52 -51.04 -8.28
N ALA A 60 -11.76 -51.71 -9.40
CA ALA A 60 -12.22 -51.14 -10.65
C ALA A 60 -13.67 -50.65 -10.57
N GLY A 61 -13.92 -49.55 -11.30
CA GLY A 61 -15.11 -49.39 -12.12
C GLY A 61 -16.36 -48.84 -11.44
N LEU A 62 -16.62 -47.55 -11.64
CA LEU A 62 -17.95 -47.03 -11.99
C LEU A 62 -17.77 -45.82 -12.90
N ALA A 63 -18.46 -45.84 -14.04
CA ALA A 63 -18.47 -44.74 -15.01
C ALA A 63 -19.14 -43.51 -14.38
N SER A 64 -18.31 -42.56 -13.95
CA SER A 64 -18.76 -41.27 -13.45
C SER A 64 -18.98 -40.35 -14.65
N THR A 65 -20.24 -40.10 -15.00
CA THR A 65 -20.62 -38.98 -15.86
C THR A 65 -20.13 -37.70 -15.20
N VAL A 66 -19.00 -37.17 -15.68
CA VAL A 66 -18.49 -35.85 -15.30
C VAL A 66 -19.53 -34.84 -15.79
N PRO A 67 -20.20 -34.09 -14.90
CA PRO A 67 -21.03 -32.99 -15.36
C PRO A 67 -20.11 -32.02 -16.11
N THR A 68 -20.40 -31.81 -17.40
CA THR A 68 -19.81 -30.72 -18.17
C THR A 68 -20.25 -29.43 -17.50
N THR A 69 -19.44 -28.92 -16.58
CA THR A 69 -19.56 -27.57 -16.03
C THR A 69 -19.20 -26.63 -17.15
N THR A 70 -20.20 -26.19 -17.91
CA THR A 70 -20.08 -25.04 -18.79
C THR A 70 -19.55 -23.89 -17.93
N PRO A 71 -18.36 -23.34 -18.19
CA PRO A 71 -17.88 -22.19 -17.43
C PRO A 71 -18.88 -21.08 -17.67
N LEU A 72 -19.59 -20.68 -16.61
CA LEU A 72 -20.41 -19.48 -16.63
C LEU A 72 -19.54 -18.34 -17.14
N PRO A 73 -20.05 -17.46 -18.03
CA PRO A 73 -19.32 -16.28 -18.45
C PRO A 73 -18.97 -15.48 -17.18
N VAL A 74 -17.71 -15.56 -16.78
CA VAL A 74 -17.19 -14.79 -15.65
C VAL A 74 -17.17 -13.36 -16.16
N ASN A 75 -18.13 -12.55 -15.71
CA ASN A 75 -18.06 -11.11 -15.92
C ASN A 75 -16.70 -10.68 -15.34
N PRO A 76 -15.74 -10.19 -16.17
CA PRO A 76 -14.35 -10.05 -15.77
C PRO A 76 -14.12 -8.96 -14.71
N GLY A 77 -15.20 -8.38 -14.15
CA GLY A 77 -15.13 -7.23 -13.28
C GLY A 77 -14.70 -5.99 -14.03
N CYS A 78 -14.53 -4.91 -13.29
CA CYS A 78 -14.10 -3.63 -13.82
C CYS A 78 -13.08 -2.97 -12.90
N VAL A 79 -12.35 -1.99 -13.42
CA VAL A 79 -11.43 -1.15 -12.65
C VAL A 79 -11.86 0.29 -12.85
N VAL A 80 -11.93 1.08 -11.76
CA VAL A 80 -12.29 2.49 -11.90
C VAL A 80 -11.24 3.21 -12.75
N PRO A 81 -11.64 3.92 -13.81
CA PRO A 81 -10.70 4.72 -14.58
C PRO A 81 -10.07 5.80 -13.69
N LYS A 82 -8.76 6.02 -13.82
CA LYS A 82 -8.07 7.07 -13.07
C LYS A 82 -8.70 8.41 -13.41
N MET A 83 -9.20 9.16 -12.41
CA MET A 83 -9.51 10.58 -12.57
C MET A 83 -8.20 11.32 -12.90
N THR A 84 -7.93 11.46 -14.20
CA THR A 84 -7.01 12.44 -14.74
C THR A 84 -7.86 13.66 -15.06
N GLY A 85 -7.43 14.86 -14.69
CA GLY A 85 -8.17 16.10 -14.98
C GLY A 85 -8.28 16.35 -16.49
N GLY A 86 -9.20 15.65 -17.15
CA GLY A 86 -9.52 15.70 -18.58
C GLY A 86 -8.47 15.03 -19.45
N PHE A 87 -8.71 13.78 -19.88
CA PHE A 87 -8.38 13.13 -21.18
C PHE A 87 -8.48 11.59 -20.98
N PRO A 88 -9.44 10.90 -21.64
CA PRO A 88 -9.55 9.44 -21.56
C PRO A 88 -8.60 8.82 -22.60
N ASP A 89 -7.86 7.78 -22.20
CA ASP A 89 -7.44 6.63 -23.02
C ASP A 89 -6.16 6.01 -22.44
N GLN A 90 -6.26 5.38 -21.26
CA GLN A 90 -5.47 4.20 -20.88
C GLN A 90 -5.87 3.68 -19.48
N PRO A 91 -6.06 2.36 -19.30
CA PRO A 91 -6.43 1.79 -18.02
C PRO A 91 -5.23 1.75 -17.08
N ARG A 92 -5.26 2.49 -15.96
CA ARG A 92 -4.38 2.20 -14.80
C ARG A 92 -5.05 2.45 -13.45
N GLY A 93 -5.76 1.44 -12.97
CA GLY A 93 -5.27 0.62 -11.87
C GLY A 93 -5.01 -0.79 -12.44
N THR A 94 -3.88 -1.43 -12.14
CA THR A 94 -3.73 -2.85 -12.49
C THR A 94 -4.42 -3.65 -11.40
N ALA A 95 -5.67 -4.04 -11.63
CA ALA A 95 -6.28 -5.08 -10.82
C ALA A 95 -5.70 -6.42 -11.28
N ASN A 96 -5.26 -7.24 -10.34
CA ASN A 96 -4.88 -8.61 -10.67
C ASN A 96 -6.13 -9.45 -11.02
N PRO A 97 -5.97 -10.62 -11.66
CA PRO A 97 -7.10 -11.47 -12.05
C PRO A 97 -8.05 -11.81 -10.89
N ASP A 98 -7.54 -11.96 -9.66
CA ASP A 98 -8.37 -12.27 -8.49
C ASP A 98 -9.19 -11.06 -8.03
N GLU A 99 -8.62 -9.85 -8.09
CA GLU A 99 -9.35 -8.60 -7.79
C GLU A 99 -10.46 -8.33 -8.81
N LEU A 100 -10.19 -8.63 -10.08
CA LEU A 100 -11.13 -8.56 -11.19
C LEU A 100 -12.26 -9.59 -11.05
N ALA A 101 -11.92 -10.85 -10.76
CA ALA A 101 -12.89 -11.89 -10.46
C ALA A 101 -13.78 -11.51 -9.25
N GLU A 102 -13.19 -10.93 -8.21
CA GLU A 102 -13.91 -10.44 -7.04
C GLU A 102 -14.82 -9.26 -7.38
N SER A 103 -14.38 -8.34 -8.24
CA SER A 103 -15.22 -7.25 -8.77
C SER A 103 -16.44 -7.78 -9.53
N GLY A 104 -16.24 -8.77 -10.41
CA GLY A 104 -17.32 -9.44 -11.13
C GLY A 104 -18.30 -10.12 -10.19
N ARG A 105 -17.79 -10.85 -9.19
CA ARG A 105 -18.62 -11.52 -8.18
C ARG A 105 -19.43 -10.53 -7.35
N LEU A 106 -18.79 -9.48 -6.83
CA LEU A 106 -19.45 -8.43 -6.03
C LEU A 106 -20.53 -7.72 -6.85
N THR A 107 -20.24 -7.42 -8.12
CA THR A 107 -21.20 -6.80 -9.05
C THR A 107 -22.44 -7.68 -9.25
N GLU A 108 -22.27 -8.96 -9.56
CA GLU A 108 -23.39 -9.90 -9.71
C GLU A 108 -24.17 -10.12 -8.40
N ALA A 109 -23.47 -10.08 -7.27
CA ALA A 109 -24.10 -10.21 -5.97
C ALA A 109 -24.92 -8.94 -5.62
N PHE A 110 -24.44 -7.77 -6.01
CA PHE A 110 -25.10 -6.48 -5.79
C PHE A 110 -26.36 -6.31 -6.67
N LYS A 111 -26.34 -6.81 -7.92
CA LYS A 111 -27.53 -6.85 -8.79
C LYS A 111 -28.72 -7.63 -8.22
N ARG A 112 -28.47 -8.54 -7.26
CA ARG A 112 -29.53 -9.32 -6.58
C ARG A 112 -30.12 -8.59 -5.37
N PHE A 113 -29.59 -7.43 -5.01
CA PHE A 113 -30.09 -6.68 -3.88
C PHE A 113 -31.46 -6.08 -4.20
N ALA A 114 -32.45 -6.36 -3.36
CA ALA A 114 -33.77 -5.77 -3.48
C ALA A 114 -33.70 -4.31 -3.01
N LEU A 115 -33.60 -3.39 -3.95
CA LEU A 115 -33.75 -1.97 -3.66
C LEU A 115 -35.24 -1.64 -3.42
N PRO A 116 -35.56 -0.55 -2.69
CA PRO A 116 -36.94 -0.09 -2.56
C PRO A 116 -37.61 0.06 -3.92
N ALA A 117 -38.92 -0.17 -4.02
CA ALA A 117 -39.62 -0.29 -5.31
C ALA A 117 -39.58 0.99 -6.18
N ASP A 118 -39.32 2.13 -5.55
CA ASP A 118 -39.16 3.45 -6.15
C ASP A 118 -37.71 3.75 -6.60
N VAL A 119 -36.79 2.83 -6.38
CA VAL A 119 -35.36 2.99 -6.62
C VAL A 119 -34.92 2.16 -7.83
N GLN A 120 -34.61 2.84 -8.93
CA GLN A 120 -33.91 2.22 -10.07
C GLN A 120 -32.43 2.55 -10.00
N ALA A 121 -31.61 1.54 -9.68
CA ALA A 121 -30.16 1.68 -9.73
C ALA A 121 -29.62 1.30 -11.11
N SER A 122 -28.94 2.25 -11.75
CA SER A 122 -28.28 2.04 -13.04
C SER A 122 -27.06 2.96 -13.21
N PRO A 123 -25.89 2.46 -13.63
CA PRO A 123 -25.45 1.06 -13.62
C PRO A 123 -25.03 0.58 -12.21
N LEU A 124 -25.21 -0.71 -11.93
CA LEU A 124 -24.75 -1.37 -10.71
C LEU A 124 -23.43 -2.10 -11.00
N GLU A 125 -22.31 -1.41 -10.84
CA GLU A 125 -20.96 -1.99 -11.04
C GLU A 125 -20.06 -1.66 -9.86
N LEU A 126 -19.43 -2.68 -9.26
CA LEU A 126 -18.45 -2.52 -8.18
C LEU A 126 -17.06 -2.78 -8.74
N CYS A 127 -16.40 -1.71 -9.18
CA CYS A 127 -15.10 -1.76 -9.82
C CYS A 127 -13.96 -1.70 -8.78
N VAL A 128 -12.82 -2.31 -9.12
CA VAL A 128 -11.63 -2.29 -8.27
C VAL A 128 -11.10 -0.85 -8.11
N VAL A 129 -10.86 -0.47 -6.85
CA VAL A 129 -10.27 0.79 -6.39
C VAL A 129 -9.22 0.48 -5.31
N ARG A 130 -7.94 0.29 -5.70
CA ARG A 130 -6.79 0.17 -4.77
C ARG A 130 -7.05 -0.73 -3.53
N GLY A 131 -7.31 -2.02 -3.72
CA GLY A 131 -7.60 -2.96 -2.61
C GLY A 131 -9.00 -2.81 -1.99
N SER A 132 -9.89 -2.08 -2.68
CA SER A 132 -11.32 -1.98 -2.37
C SER A 132 -12.13 -2.10 -3.66
N TRP A 133 -13.45 -2.22 -3.55
CA TRP A 133 -14.38 -2.27 -4.67
C TRP A 133 -15.46 -1.23 -4.47
N GLY A 134 -15.68 -0.38 -5.47
CA GLY A 134 -16.60 0.74 -5.36
C GLY A 134 -17.42 0.99 -6.61
N GLY A 135 -18.59 1.58 -6.42
CA GLY A 135 -19.53 1.90 -7.48
C GLY A 135 -20.54 2.95 -7.06
N THR A 136 -21.01 3.75 -8.02
CA THR A 136 -22.05 4.76 -7.82
C THR A 136 -23.25 4.43 -8.68
N PHE A 137 -24.45 4.50 -8.11
CA PHE A 137 -25.71 4.32 -8.83
C PHE A 137 -26.73 5.38 -8.42
N THR A 138 -27.65 5.68 -9.34
CA THR A 138 -28.73 6.65 -9.09
C THR A 138 -29.87 5.99 -8.29
N VAL A 139 -30.54 6.74 -7.41
CA VAL A 139 -31.55 6.17 -6.48
C VAL A 139 -32.94 6.79 -6.64
N ALA A 140 -33.02 8.06 -7.02
CA ALA A 140 -34.22 8.75 -7.50
C ALA A 140 -33.82 10.13 -8.04
N GLY A 141 -34.28 10.51 -9.23
CA GLY A 141 -33.90 11.78 -9.86
C GLY A 141 -32.40 11.89 -10.12
N ASP A 142 -31.76 12.89 -9.54
CA ASP A 142 -30.33 13.21 -9.65
C ASP A 142 -29.51 12.77 -8.42
N ARG A 143 -30.09 11.97 -7.53
CA ARG A 143 -29.40 11.48 -6.32
C ARG A 143 -28.60 10.22 -6.60
N SER A 144 -27.43 10.16 -6.01
CA SER A 144 -26.53 9.02 -6.15
C SER A 144 -26.23 8.38 -4.80
N VAL A 145 -26.14 7.05 -4.81
CA VAL A 145 -25.54 6.28 -3.73
C VAL A 145 -24.25 5.67 -4.24
N THR A 146 -23.20 5.89 -3.47
CA THR A 146 -21.90 5.28 -3.70
C THR A 146 -21.63 4.24 -2.65
N VAL A 147 -21.26 3.03 -3.07
CA VAL A 147 -20.90 1.92 -2.18
C VAL A 147 -19.42 1.64 -2.36
N TYR A 148 -18.71 1.45 -1.26
CA TYR A 148 -17.33 1.00 -1.20
C TYR A 148 -17.20 -0.18 -0.25
N VAL A 149 -16.46 -1.21 -0.66
CA VAL A 149 -16.24 -2.45 0.09
C VAL A 149 -14.74 -2.69 0.20
N ARG A 150 -14.23 -3.02 1.39
CA ARG A 150 -12.81 -3.40 1.62
C ARG A 150 -12.70 -4.65 2.50
N GLN A 151 -11.66 -5.44 2.27
CA GLN A 151 -11.41 -6.68 3.00
C GLN A 151 -10.98 -6.47 4.45
N VAL A 152 -10.14 -5.46 4.72
CA VAL A 152 -9.66 -5.14 6.05
C VAL A 152 -10.43 -3.93 6.55
N GLY A 153 -11.54 -4.19 7.24
CA GLY A 153 -12.05 -3.24 8.21
C GLY A 153 -10.96 -3.04 9.23
N GLY A 154 -10.34 -1.86 9.26
CA GLY A 154 -9.49 -1.47 10.38
C GLY A 154 -10.26 -1.57 11.71
N GLN A 155 -9.66 -1.10 12.81
CA GLN A 155 -10.41 -1.01 14.06
C GLN A 155 -11.78 -0.33 13.81
N PRO A 156 -12.87 -0.87 14.40
CA PRO A 156 -14.13 -0.14 14.43
C PRO A 156 -13.85 1.28 14.92
N PRO A 157 -14.59 2.27 14.42
CA PRO A 157 -14.23 3.65 14.63
C PRO A 157 -14.27 3.95 16.13
N GLY A 158 -13.48 4.94 16.54
CA GLY A 158 -13.72 5.58 17.83
C GLY A 158 -15.10 6.23 17.89
N GLU A 159 -15.39 6.84 19.03
CA GLU A 159 -16.63 7.58 19.28
C GLU A 159 -16.98 8.56 18.15
N CYS A 160 -18.27 8.85 17.99
CA CYS A 160 -18.77 9.84 17.04
C CYS A 160 -18.04 11.19 17.22
N VAL A 161 -17.25 11.58 16.22
CA VAL A 161 -16.57 12.88 16.18
C VAL A 161 -17.47 13.86 15.42
N HIS A 162 -17.96 14.88 16.11
CA HIS A 162 -18.75 15.95 15.50
C HIS A 162 -17.81 17.04 14.97
N TYR A 163 -17.70 17.16 13.65
CA TYR A 163 -16.95 18.25 13.02
C TYR A 163 -17.76 19.55 12.94
N ASN A 164 -19.09 19.43 12.78
CA ASN A 164 -20.04 20.53 12.81
C ASN A 164 -21.12 20.27 13.88
N PRO A 165 -21.67 21.32 14.51
CA PRO A 165 -22.70 21.18 15.54
C PRO A 165 -24.02 20.59 15.02
N THR A 166 -24.25 20.68 13.70
CA THR A 166 -25.41 20.11 13.02
C THR A 166 -25.20 18.68 12.56
N THR A 167 -23.96 18.15 12.62
CA THR A 167 -23.67 16.76 12.25
C THR A 167 -24.32 15.83 13.27
N GLN A 168 -25.21 14.97 12.79
CA GLN A 168 -25.76 13.88 13.59
C GLN A 168 -24.88 12.65 13.36
N CYS A 169 -24.53 11.95 14.43
CA CYS A 169 -23.79 10.71 14.35
C CYS A 169 -24.38 9.70 15.31
N SER A 170 -24.66 8.50 14.82
CA SER A 170 -25.13 7.37 15.63
C SER A 170 -24.20 6.18 15.41
N THR A 171 -23.94 5.43 16.48
CA THR A 171 -23.21 4.16 16.41
C THR A 171 -24.08 3.10 17.07
N ARG A 172 -24.21 1.92 16.45
CA ARG A 172 -24.97 0.79 17.00
C ARG A 172 -24.31 -0.55 16.69
N THR A 173 -24.40 -1.46 17.65
CA THR A 173 -24.05 -2.86 17.46
C THR A 173 -25.21 -3.59 16.79
N LEU A 174 -24.91 -4.34 15.74
CA LEU A 174 -25.88 -5.12 14.97
C LEU A 174 -26.04 -6.53 15.55
N PRO A 175 -27.12 -7.26 15.22
CA PRO A 175 -27.39 -8.59 15.79
C PRO A 175 -26.30 -9.64 15.54
N ASP A 176 -25.51 -9.48 14.48
CA ASP A 176 -24.39 -10.35 14.10
C ASP A 176 -23.05 -9.97 14.77
N GLY A 177 -23.06 -8.98 15.67
CA GLY A 177 -21.88 -8.42 16.34
C GLY A 177 -21.14 -7.37 15.52
N SER A 178 -21.57 -7.08 14.30
CA SER A 178 -21.00 -6.00 13.48
C SER A 178 -21.28 -4.64 14.12
N THR A 179 -20.44 -3.64 13.84
CA THR A 179 -20.65 -2.26 14.30
C THR A 179 -21.04 -1.39 13.12
N ALA A 180 -22.14 -0.66 13.24
CA ALA A 180 -22.58 0.31 12.24
C ALA A 180 -22.48 1.73 12.79
N ARG A 181 -22.00 2.66 11.97
CA ARG A 181 -21.99 4.10 12.25
C ARG A 181 -22.69 4.84 11.12
N VAL A 182 -23.63 5.71 11.45
CA VAL A 182 -24.29 6.59 10.49
C VAL A 182 -23.95 8.03 10.81
N ILE A 183 -23.50 8.78 9.81
CA ILE A 183 -23.23 10.22 9.92
C ILE A 183 -24.16 10.93 8.94
N VAL A 184 -24.92 11.90 9.45
CA VAL A 184 -25.75 12.81 8.65
C VAL A 184 -25.14 14.19 8.77
N GLU A 185 -24.61 14.70 7.67
CA GLU A 185 -24.02 16.03 7.58
C GLU A 185 -24.89 16.94 6.70
N PRO A 186 -25.66 17.86 7.31
CA PRO A 186 -26.38 18.87 6.58
C PRO A 186 -25.40 19.86 5.96
N MET A 187 -25.44 20.02 4.64
CA MET A 187 -24.75 21.07 3.89
C MET A 187 -25.78 22.13 3.45
N PRO A 188 -25.37 23.36 3.05
CA PRO A 188 -26.30 24.41 2.65
C PRO A 188 -27.29 23.98 1.57
N ASP A 189 -26.83 23.19 0.59
CA ASP A 189 -27.61 22.81 -0.59
C ASP A 189 -27.83 21.29 -0.72
N ALA A 190 -27.41 20.48 0.25
CA ALA A 190 -27.55 19.03 0.19
C ALA A 190 -27.43 18.41 1.57
N THR A 191 -27.81 17.14 1.70
CA THR A 191 -27.48 16.33 2.87
C THR A 191 -26.57 15.20 2.44
N LEU A 192 -25.42 15.08 3.11
CA LEU A 192 -24.52 13.95 2.93
C LEU A 192 -24.81 12.94 4.04
N VAL A 193 -25.14 11.71 3.67
CA VAL A 193 -25.34 10.64 4.63
C VAL A 193 -24.35 9.54 4.37
N THR A 194 -23.61 9.13 5.39
CA THR A 194 -22.70 8.00 5.31
C THR A 194 -23.11 6.92 6.28
N ALA A 195 -23.10 5.67 5.84
CA ALA A 195 -23.24 4.49 6.69
C ALA A 195 -21.97 3.64 6.54
N ASP A 196 -21.22 3.56 7.63
CA ASP A 196 -20.04 2.73 7.76
C ASP A 196 -20.39 1.46 8.55
N VAL A 197 -20.06 0.28 8.03
CA VAL A 197 -20.27 -0.99 8.73
C VAL A 197 -18.96 -1.79 8.78
N TRP A 198 -18.54 -2.13 10.00
CA TRP A 198 -17.43 -3.04 10.28
C TRP A 198 -17.99 -4.40 10.66
N ARG A 199 -17.81 -5.38 9.77
CA ARG A 199 -18.38 -6.71 9.93
C ARG A 199 -17.48 -7.61 10.75
N THR A 200 -18.08 -8.58 11.43
CA THR A 200 -17.35 -9.61 12.19
C THR A 200 -16.53 -10.54 11.30
N ASP A 201 -16.85 -10.63 10.01
CA ASP A 201 -16.06 -11.36 9.00
C ASP A 201 -14.81 -10.59 8.51
N GLY A 202 -14.55 -9.40 9.06
CA GLY A 202 -13.42 -8.53 8.70
C GLY A 202 -13.75 -7.51 7.60
N THR A 203 -14.84 -7.70 6.84
CA THR A 203 -15.23 -6.79 5.77
C THR A 203 -15.66 -5.42 6.32
N TYR A 204 -15.26 -4.35 5.65
CA TYR A 204 -15.85 -3.03 5.89
C TYR A 204 -16.58 -2.54 4.65
N VAL A 205 -17.76 -1.98 4.87
CA VAL A 205 -18.60 -1.39 3.83
C VAL A 205 -18.90 0.06 4.19
N HIS A 206 -18.71 0.96 3.23
CA HIS A 206 -19.01 2.38 3.32
C HIS A 206 -20.03 2.73 2.24
N VAL A 207 -21.19 3.20 2.67
CA VAL A 207 -22.27 3.63 1.80
C VAL A 207 -22.44 5.14 1.97
N VAL A 208 -22.47 5.87 0.87
CA VAL A 208 -22.67 7.32 0.85
C VAL A 208 -23.89 7.63 0.02
N GLU A 209 -24.87 8.31 0.59
CA GLU A 209 -25.94 8.97 -0.17
C GLU A 209 -25.59 10.45 -0.32
N THR A 210 -25.48 10.93 -1.56
CA THR A 210 -25.29 12.34 -1.86
C THR A 210 -26.60 12.95 -2.31
N GLY A 211 -27.10 13.96 -1.58
CA GLY A 211 -28.13 14.85 -2.09
C GLY A 211 -27.65 15.63 -3.31
N SER A 212 -28.56 15.94 -4.21
CA SER A 212 -28.35 16.91 -5.30
C SER A 212 -28.57 18.34 -4.81
N GLN A 213 -28.06 19.31 -5.57
CA GLN A 213 -28.18 20.74 -5.22
C GLN A 213 -29.64 21.14 -5.00
N GLY A 214 -29.93 21.69 -3.83
CA GLY A 214 -31.25 22.16 -3.42
C GLY A 214 -32.16 21.10 -2.80
N LEU A 215 -31.71 19.85 -2.65
CA LEU A 215 -32.49 18.78 -2.04
C LEU A 215 -31.86 18.28 -0.73
N THR A 216 -32.55 18.54 0.38
CA THR A 216 -32.16 18.09 1.73
C THR A 216 -32.89 16.82 2.17
N THR A 217 -33.94 16.41 1.47
CA THR A 217 -34.66 15.17 1.81
C THR A 217 -33.81 13.95 1.44
N ARG A 218 -33.81 12.93 2.28
CA ARG A 218 -33.13 11.64 2.02
C ARG A 218 -34.04 10.71 1.22
N VAL A 219 -33.47 9.83 0.39
CA VAL A 219 -34.16 8.68 -0.21
C VAL A 219 -34.08 7.49 0.72
N LEU A 220 -32.87 7.20 1.23
CA LEU A 220 -32.64 6.05 2.09
C LEU A 220 -32.58 6.49 3.56
N ASN A 221 -33.37 5.82 4.39
CA ASN A 221 -33.26 5.96 5.84
C ASN A 221 -32.04 5.18 6.38
N ASP A 222 -31.73 5.37 7.66
CA ASP A 222 -30.55 4.76 8.31
C ASP A 222 -30.57 3.23 8.24
N ASP A 223 -31.75 2.62 8.39
CA ASP A 223 -31.92 1.16 8.34
C ASP A 223 -31.70 0.62 6.92
N GLN A 224 -32.13 1.34 5.89
CA GLN A 224 -31.91 0.97 4.49
C GLN A 224 -30.43 1.08 4.10
N LEU A 225 -29.74 2.15 4.51
CA LEU A 225 -28.30 2.31 4.27
C LEU A 225 -27.49 1.21 4.99
N ILE A 226 -27.87 0.90 6.23
CA ILE A 226 -27.23 -0.18 6.99
C ILE A 226 -27.55 -1.54 6.39
N ALA A 227 -28.78 -1.80 5.93
CA ALA A 227 -29.12 -3.04 5.23
C ALA A 227 -28.32 -3.23 3.94
N LEU A 228 -28.05 -2.15 3.21
CA LEU A 228 -27.15 -2.18 2.05
C LEU A 228 -25.72 -2.54 2.47
N ALA A 229 -25.21 -1.91 3.53
CA ALA A 229 -23.86 -2.13 4.03
C ALA A 229 -23.64 -3.51 4.70
N THR A 230 -24.70 -4.12 5.24
CA THR A 230 -24.67 -5.44 5.88
C THR A 230 -25.04 -6.59 4.94
N ALA A 231 -25.34 -6.28 3.68
CA ALA A 231 -25.71 -7.28 2.68
C ALA A 231 -24.67 -8.43 2.66
N PRO A 232 -25.04 -9.68 2.98
CA PRO A 232 -24.08 -10.78 3.05
C PRO A 232 -23.37 -11.03 1.72
N GLN A 233 -24.01 -10.65 0.61
CA GLN A 233 -23.50 -10.67 -0.76
C GLN A 233 -22.22 -9.83 -0.95
N LEU A 234 -22.08 -8.74 -0.18
CA LEU A 234 -20.94 -7.82 -0.22
C LEU A 234 -19.73 -8.29 0.60
N ARG A 235 -19.78 -9.50 1.18
CA ARG A 235 -18.61 -10.08 1.86
C ARG A 235 -17.45 -10.19 0.87
N VAL A 236 -16.29 -9.66 1.20
CA VAL A 236 -15.09 -9.83 0.38
C VAL A 236 -14.54 -11.24 0.60
N GLN A 237 -14.42 -12.01 -0.48
CA GLN A 237 -13.83 -13.35 -0.48
C GLN A 237 -12.36 -13.33 -0.87
N TRP A 238 -11.91 -12.24 -1.49
CA TRP A 238 -10.50 -12.02 -1.75
C TRP A 238 -9.73 -12.00 -0.42
N THR A 239 -8.78 -12.92 -0.27
CA THR A 239 -8.00 -13.08 0.98
C THR A 239 -6.86 -12.08 1.11
N GLY A 240 -6.75 -11.13 0.18
CA GLY A 240 -5.63 -10.22 0.14
C GLY A 240 -4.51 -10.78 -0.70
N ARG A 241 -3.69 -9.88 -1.25
CA ARG A 241 -2.27 -10.21 -1.35
C ARG A 241 -1.78 -10.39 0.08
N SER A 242 -0.94 -11.41 0.31
CA SER A 242 -0.17 -11.48 1.54
C SER A 242 0.51 -10.14 1.74
N GLU A 243 0.02 -9.31 2.65
CA GLU A 243 0.62 -8.02 2.90
C GLU A 243 2.04 -8.30 3.41
N PRO A 244 3.07 -7.79 2.72
CA PRO A 244 4.44 -7.98 3.17
C PRO A 244 4.55 -7.46 4.61
N ALA A 245 5.18 -8.24 5.49
CA ALA A 245 5.32 -7.88 6.89
C ALA A 245 5.91 -6.47 7.03
N ALA A 246 5.45 -5.65 7.98
CA ALA A 246 6.00 -4.31 8.14
C ALA A 246 7.53 -4.33 8.27
N PRO A 247 8.26 -3.31 7.76
CA PRO A 247 9.71 -3.28 7.84
C PRO A 247 10.19 -3.44 9.28
N SER A 248 11.23 -4.25 9.49
CA SER A 248 11.76 -4.54 10.83
C SER A 248 13.29 -4.46 10.88
N ASP A 249 13.84 -4.08 12.03
CA ASP A 249 15.29 -4.02 12.24
C ASP A 249 15.93 -5.40 12.08
N ARG A 250 15.20 -6.47 12.44
CA ARG A 250 15.63 -7.84 12.22
C ARG A 250 15.85 -8.12 10.74
N ARG A 251 14.85 -7.85 9.90
CA ARG A 251 14.96 -8.08 8.45
C ARG A 251 16.01 -7.18 7.81
N ALA A 252 16.15 -5.94 8.27
CA ALA A 252 17.23 -5.05 7.84
C ALA A 252 18.62 -5.68 8.13
N ALA A 253 18.82 -6.27 9.31
CA ALA A 253 20.06 -6.95 9.66
C ALA A 253 20.33 -8.20 8.81
N GLU A 254 19.28 -8.93 8.43
CA GLU A 254 19.37 -10.09 7.52
C GLU A 254 19.79 -9.68 6.09
N LEU A 255 19.44 -8.47 5.64
CA LEU A 255 19.80 -7.93 4.32
C LEU A 255 21.25 -7.40 4.25
N ASP A 256 21.85 -7.03 5.37
CA ASP A 256 23.22 -6.50 5.42
C ASP A 256 24.29 -7.38 4.74
N PRO A 257 24.40 -8.70 5.04
CA PRO A 257 25.41 -9.54 4.42
C PRO A 257 25.17 -9.75 2.91
N VAL A 258 23.91 -9.66 2.45
CA VAL A 258 23.53 -9.85 1.05
C VAL A 258 24.20 -8.80 0.17
N LEU A 259 24.12 -7.52 0.56
CA LEU A 259 24.70 -6.43 -0.22
C LEU A 259 26.23 -6.33 -0.07
N ALA A 260 26.77 -6.63 1.11
CA ALA A 260 28.21 -6.54 1.36
C ALA A 260 29.04 -7.47 0.45
N GLY A 261 28.50 -8.65 0.12
CA GLY A 261 29.17 -9.63 -0.76
C GLY A 261 29.12 -9.28 -2.25
N ALA A 262 28.34 -8.28 -2.66
CA ALA A 262 28.07 -7.98 -4.07
C ALA A 262 28.99 -6.91 -4.68
N LEU A 263 29.82 -6.24 -3.86
CA LEU A 263 30.71 -5.20 -4.36
C LEU A 263 31.83 -5.77 -5.24
N PRO A 264 32.14 -5.12 -6.38
CA PRO A 264 33.31 -5.44 -7.18
C PRO A 264 34.61 -5.42 -6.36
N PRO A 265 35.58 -6.30 -6.67
CA PRO A 265 36.86 -6.33 -5.98
C PRO A 265 37.60 -4.99 -6.14
N GLY A 266 38.25 -4.52 -5.07
CA GLY A 266 39.01 -3.28 -5.05
C GLY A 266 38.23 -2.04 -4.59
N LEU A 267 36.89 -2.09 -4.59
CA LEU A 267 36.06 -1.03 -4.00
C LEU A 267 35.99 -1.19 -2.49
N ARG A 268 36.14 -0.07 -1.77
CA ARG A 268 35.96 0.00 -0.32
C ARG A 268 34.69 0.78 0.00
N ALA A 269 33.86 0.22 0.88
CA ALA A 269 32.66 0.89 1.36
C ALA A 269 32.99 1.75 2.58
N GLU A 270 32.67 3.03 2.51
CA GLU A 270 32.95 4.04 3.53
C GLU A 270 31.65 4.67 4.06
N PRO A 271 31.61 5.06 5.36
CA PRO A 271 30.49 5.79 5.93
C PRO A 271 30.20 7.10 5.16
N ILE A 272 28.92 7.51 5.16
CA ILE A 272 28.52 8.83 4.66
C ILE A 272 28.38 9.79 5.85
N PRO A 273 29.20 10.85 5.95
CA PRO A 273 29.15 11.79 7.06
C PRO A 273 27.75 12.37 7.27
N GLY A 274 27.24 12.28 8.51
CA GLY A 274 25.93 12.81 8.88
C GLY A 274 24.72 12.00 8.40
N VAL A 275 24.91 10.95 7.59
CA VAL A 275 23.82 10.12 7.04
C VAL A 275 23.88 8.70 7.61
N SER A 276 25.01 8.01 7.47
CA SER A 276 25.19 6.65 7.99
C SER A 276 26.60 6.44 8.51
N ALA A 277 26.70 6.05 9.78
CA ALA A 277 27.94 5.64 10.43
C ALA A 277 28.41 4.24 10.00
N GLN A 278 27.52 3.42 9.43
CA GLN A 278 27.83 2.07 9.00
C GLN A 278 27.55 1.95 7.49
N PRO A 279 28.57 1.72 6.65
CA PRO A 279 28.37 1.62 5.21
C PRO A 279 27.57 0.36 4.85
N LEU A 280 26.68 0.50 3.88
CA LEU A 280 25.87 -0.60 3.32
C LEU A 280 25.02 -1.39 4.34
N LYS A 281 24.74 -0.79 5.49
CA LYS A 281 23.77 -1.32 6.45
C LYS A 281 22.36 -0.89 6.08
N PHE A 282 21.45 -1.85 5.93
CA PHE A 282 20.05 -1.55 5.70
C PHE A 282 19.41 -0.97 6.95
N ARG A 283 18.55 0.01 6.75
CA ARG A 283 17.75 0.66 7.80
C ARG A 283 16.34 0.88 7.31
N ILE A 284 15.38 0.84 8.22
CA ILE A 284 14.01 1.19 7.90
C ILE A 284 13.96 2.68 7.51
N SER A 285 13.44 2.98 6.32
CA SER A 285 13.28 4.34 5.82
C SER A 285 12.05 4.43 4.92
N GLN A 286 11.19 5.42 5.14
CA GLN A 286 10.01 5.70 4.31
C GLN A 286 9.09 4.49 4.05
N GLY A 287 8.99 3.58 5.03
CA GLY A 287 8.21 2.36 4.86
C GLY A 287 8.87 1.34 3.92
N GLY A 288 10.20 1.30 3.88
CA GLY A 288 10.99 0.26 3.22
C GLY A 288 12.37 0.14 3.85
N TYR A 289 13.33 -0.44 3.15
CA TYR A 289 14.71 -0.57 3.59
C TYR A 289 15.65 0.24 2.71
N ARG A 290 16.62 0.90 3.34
CA ARG A 290 17.61 1.73 2.65
C ARG A 290 19.02 1.43 3.15
N ALA A 291 19.94 1.18 2.23
CA ALA A 291 21.38 1.05 2.50
C ALA A 291 22.16 2.07 1.66
N MET A 292 23.16 2.72 2.25
CA MET A 292 23.99 3.72 1.58
C MET A 292 25.46 3.61 2.01
N ALA A 293 26.37 3.92 1.09
CA ALA A 293 27.80 4.09 1.39
C ALA A 293 28.47 5.00 0.35
N ASN A 294 29.57 5.64 0.74
CA ASN A 294 30.56 6.08 -0.23
C ASN A 294 31.35 4.84 -0.69
N LEU A 295 31.69 4.77 -1.98
CA LEU A 295 32.52 3.71 -2.54
C LEU A 295 33.82 4.34 -3.07
N SER A 296 34.97 3.89 -2.56
CA SER A 296 36.28 4.44 -2.90
C SER A 296 37.21 3.38 -3.50
N ASP A 297 38.05 3.82 -4.44
CA ASP A 297 39.18 3.06 -4.99
C ASP A 297 40.32 4.03 -5.34
N ALA A 298 41.31 3.57 -6.11
CA ALA A 298 42.44 4.40 -6.55
C ALA A 298 42.04 5.52 -7.54
N ALA A 299 40.89 5.43 -8.20
CA ALA A 299 40.41 6.42 -9.15
C ALA A 299 39.58 7.54 -8.48
N GLY A 300 39.13 7.34 -7.24
CA GLY A 300 38.41 8.32 -6.43
C GLY A 300 37.20 7.71 -5.72
N SER A 301 36.25 8.56 -5.33
CA SER A 301 35.09 8.20 -4.51
C SER A 301 33.75 8.55 -5.18
N GLY A 302 32.80 7.63 -5.11
CA GLY A 302 31.40 7.83 -5.47
C GLY A 302 30.48 7.48 -4.30
N TRP A 303 29.17 7.46 -4.51
CA TRP A 303 28.25 6.81 -3.56
C TRP A 303 27.33 5.81 -4.24
N LEU A 304 26.88 4.86 -3.43
CA LEU A 304 25.88 3.84 -3.72
C LEU A 304 24.69 4.03 -2.77
N LEU A 305 23.49 3.86 -3.30
CA LEU A 305 22.26 3.69 -2.54
C LEU A 305 21.47 2.53 -3.11
N VAL A 306 20.99 1.69 -2.21
CA VAL A 306 20.03 0.63 -2.51
C VAL A 306 18.77 0.91 -1.69
N ASN A 307 17.64 1.00 -2.36
CA ASN A 307 16.32 1.16 -1.76
C ASN A 307 15.48 -0.08 -2.08
N LEU A 308 14.80 -0.61 -1.06
CA LEU A 308 13.82 -1.68 -1.17
C LEU A 308 12.50 -1.13 -0.68
N GLU A 309 11.51 -1.05 -1.56
CA GLU A 309 10.17 -0.56 -1.24
C GLU A 309 9.18 -1.72 -1.23
N LYS A 310 8.01 -1.48 -0.62
CA LYS A 310 6.97 -2.50 -0.49
C LYS A 310 6.65 -3.09 -1.86
N PRO A 311 6.45 -4.41 -1.96
CA PRO A 311 5.93 -5.04 -3.16
C PRO A 311 4.82 -4.23 -3.82
N GLY A 312 5.08 -3.84 -5.06
CA GLY A 312 4.28 -2.90 -5.81
C GLY A 312 3.77 -3.49 -7.12
N ASP A 313 2.68 -2.92 -7.61
CA ASP A 313 2.05 -3.30 -8.87
C ASP A 313 2.67 -2.67 -10.12
N GLY A 314 2.34 -3.25 -11.28
CA GLY A 314 2.72 -2.74 -12.61
C GLY A 314 4.03 -3.32 -13.15
N GLU A 315 4.29 -3.07 -14.42
CA GLU A 315 5.53 -3.48 -15.07
C GLU A 315 6.65 -2.47 -14.83
N VAL A 316 7.89 -2.93 -14.87
CA VAL A 316 9.07 -2.05 -14.92
C VAL A 316 9.10 -1.40 -16.30
N THR A 317 8.96 -0.07 -16.35
CA THR A 317 8.93 0.69 -17.60
C THR A 317 9.82 1.92 -17.50
N CYS A 318 10.31 2.40 -18.64
CA CYS A 318 11.04 3.66 -18.74
C CYS A 318 10.12 4.90 -18.78
N GLY A 319 8.81 4.71 -18.96
CA GLY A 319 7.92 5.80 -19.32
C GLY A 319 8.41 6.51 -20.58
N ASP A 320 8.33 7.84 -20.58
CA ASP A 320 8.76 8.70 -21.71
C ASP A 320 10.20 9.22 -21.58
N ARG A 321 11.04 8.59 -20.74
CA ARG A 321 12.41 9.07 -20.48
C ARG A 321 13.37 8.61 -21.59
N ALA A 322 13.91 9.55 -22.35
CA ALA A 322 14.82 9.28 -23.47
C ALA A 322 16.16 8.64 -23.06
N THR A 323 16.62 8.84 -21.82
CA THR A 323 17.88 8.29 -21.29
C THR A 323 17.71 6.95 -20.57
N CYS A 324 16.51 6.38 -20.63
CA CYS A 324 16.18 5.12 -19.99
C CYS A 324 16.13 3.98 -21.01
N GLU A 325 16.75 2.85 -20.66
CA GLU A 325 16.70 1.60 -21.40
C GLU A 325 16.13 0.47 -20.55
N ILE A 326 15.41 -0.47 -21.18
CA ILE A 326 14.97 -1.70 -20.52
C ILE A 326 16.01 -2.78 -20.82
N VAL A 327 16.54 -3.40 -19.78
CA VAL A 327 17.39 -4.59 -19.87
C VAL A 327 16.67 -5.79 -19.28
N GLU A 328 17.02 -6.98 -19.76
CA GLU A 328 16.54 -8.25 -19.22
C GLU A 328 17.58 -8.79 -18.23
N LEU A 329 17.10 -9.18 -17.04
CA LEU A 329 17.88 -9.86 -16.01
C LEU A 329 18.01 -11.35 -16.37
N SER A 330 18.97 -12.03 -15.76
CA SER A 330 19.28 -13.46 -16.00
C SER A 330 18.12 -14.41 -15.72
N ASP A 331 17.14 -13.99 -14.93
CA ASP A 331 15.90 -14.74 -14.62
C ASP A 331 14.69 -14.31 -15.47
N GLY A 332 14.90 -13.48 -16.51
CA GLY A 332 13.86 -12.98 -17.41
C GLY A 332 13.07 -11.78 -16.87
N ARG A 333 13.36 -11.32 -15.64
CA ARG A 333 12.79 -10.07 -15.13
C ARG A 333 13.33 -8.88 -15.91
N LYS A 334 12.59 -7.77 -15.93
CA LYS A 334 13.01 -6.52 -16.58
C LYS A 334 13.59 -5.54 -15.56
N ALA A 335 14.61 -4.79 -15.96
CA ALA A 335 15.14 -3.65 -15.22
C ALA A 335 15.16 -2.41 -16.12
N ALA A 336 14.75 -1.26 -15.57
CA ALA A 336 14.85 0.03 -16.23
C ALA A 336 16.13 0.73 -15.75
N ILE A 337 17.02 1.05 -16.68
CA ILE A 337 18.32 1.67 -16.41
C ILE A 337 18.31 3.07 -16.99
N GLU A 338 18.67 4.06 -16.19
CA GLU A 338 18.78 5.45 -16.61
C GLU A 338 20.19 5.96 -16.32
N SER A 339 20.80 6.62 -17.31
CA SER A 339 22.07 7.31 -17.15
C SER A 339 21.88 8.81 -17.36
N ASN A 340 22.41 9.64 -16.46
CA ASN A 340 22.37 11.09 -16.59
C ASN A 340 23.70 11.70 -16.16
N THR A 341 24.22 12.62 -16.98
CA THR A 341 25.42 13.39 -16.67
C THR A 341 25.09 14.87 -16.69
N GLU A 342 25.27 15.54 -15.55
CA GLU A 342 25.01 16.97 -15.39
C GLU A 342 26.13 17.62 -14.58
N GLY A 343 26.76 18.68 -15.12
CA GLY A 343 27.84 19.39 -14.45
C GLY A 343 29.03 18.50 -14.06
N GLY A 344 29.33 17.48 -14.88
CA GLY A 344 30.37 16.47 -14.63
C GLY A 344 29.98 15.36 -13.65
N VAL A 345 28.82 15.47 -12.98
CA VAL A 345 28.29 14.42 -12.12
C VAL A 345 27.54 13.42 -12.99
N SER A 346 28.07 12.21 -13.10
CA SER A 346 27.42 11.09 -13.79
C SER A 346 26.68 10.23 -12.78
N ARG A 347 25.43 9.89 -13.08
CA ARG A 347 24.54 9.07 -12.26
C ARG A 347 24.05 7.89 -13.08
N LEU A 348 24.12 6.70 -12.50
CA LEU A 348 23.44 5.51 -12.97
C LEU A 348 22.32 5.18 -11.99
N PHE A 349 21.16 4.84 -12.55
CA PHE A 349 19.98 4.46 -11.81
C PHE A 349 19.43 3.18 -12.42
N LEU A 350 19.12 2.19 -11.57
CA LEU A 350 18.45 0.97 -11.97
C LEU A 350 17.21 0.80 -11.10
N ASN A 351 16.06 0.57 -11.74
CA ASN A 351 14.84 0.09 -11.09
C ASN A 351 14.49 -1.30 -11.59
N THR A 352 14.14 -2.19 -10.69
CA THR A 352 13.53 -3.48 -11.03
C THR A 352 12.54 -3.90 -9.96
N LYS A 353 12.00 -5.11 -10.11
CA LYS A 353 11.21 -5.78 -9.08
C LYS A 353 11.79 -7.14 -8.80
N ALA A 354 11.88 -7.55 -7.54
CA ALA A 354 12.14 -8.94 -7.18
C ALA A 354 10.94 -9.84 -7.58
N THR A 355 11.12 -11.15 -7.48
CA THR A 355 10.07 -12.14 -7.77
C THR A 355 8.82 -11.98 -6.91
N ASP A 356 8.97 -11.51 -5.66
CA ASP A 356 7.85 -11.22 -4.75
C ASP A 356 7.18 -9.85 -5.01
N GLY A 357 7.66 -9.11 -6.01
CA GLY A 357 7.19 -7.78 -6.37
C GLY A 357 7.88 -6.62 -5.65
N THR A 358 8.81 -6.87 -4.72
CA THR A 358 9.60 -5.84 -4.02
C THR A 358 10.24 -4.91 -5.04
N VAL A 359 10.01 -3.61 -4.92
CA VAL A 359 10.62 -2.63 -5.82
C VAL A 359 12.04 -2.35 -5.36
N ILE A 360 13.01 -2.61 -6.24
CA ILE A 360 14.44 -2.40 -5.98
C ILE A 360 14.89 -1.20 -6.80
N SER A 361 15.46 -0.20 -6.12
CA SER A 361 16.09 0.95 -6.77
C SER A 361 17.55 1.07 -6.36
N ILE A 362 18.45 1.10 -7.33
CA ILE A 362 19.89 1.17 -7.10
C ILE A 362 20.43 2.43 -7.78
N HIS A 363 21.19 3.23 -7.05
CA HIS A 363 21.80 4.46 -7.55
C HIS A 363 23.31 4.40 -7.35
N SER A 364 24.06 4.78 -8.38
CA SER A 364 25.51 4.99 -8.30
C SER A 364 25.90 6.32 -8.93
N THR A 365 26.85 7.03 -8.34
CA THR A 365 27.37 8.29 -8.89
C THR A 365 28.86 8.45 -8.65
N ASN A 366 29.51 9.22 -9.52
CA ASN A 366 30.95 9.52 -9.49
C ASN A 366 31.36 10.63 -8.50
N ALA A 367 30.41 11.15 -7.73
CA ALA A 367 30.65 12.12 -6.67
C ALA A 367 30.39 11.46 -5.31
N ALA A 368 31.28 11.61 -4.34
CA ALA A 368 31.03 11.16 -2.97
C ALA A 368 29.95 12.02 -2.29
N ASN A 369 29.20 11.44 -1.36
CA ASN A 369 28.31 12.20 -0.50
C ASN A 369 29.09 12.69 0.73
N THR A 370 29.36 13.99 0.77
CA THR A 370 30.10 14.66 1.87
C THR A 370 29.18 15.52 2.74
N GLY A 371 27.85 15.32 2.67
CA GLY A 371 26.85 16.08 3.41
C GLY A 371 26.05 17.07 2.55
N PRO A 372 25.51 18.16 3.12
CA PRO A 372 24.54 19.05 2.46
C PRO A 372 25.11 19.97 1.36
N GLY A 373 26.34 19.73 0.91
CA GLY A 373 26.98 20.50 -0.16
C GLY A 373 26.60 20.01 -1.56
N ARG A 374 26.94 20.82 -2.59
CA ARG A 374 26.85 20.37 -3.98
C ARG A 374 27.83 19.22 -4.18
N ALA A 375 27.34 18.12 -4.76
CA ALA A 375 28.18 16.96 -5.06
C ALA A 375 29.20 17.34 -6.15
N THR A 376 30.48 17.22 -5.83
CA THR A 376 31.59 17.41 -6.78
C THR A 376 32.12 16.04 -7.21
N PRO A 377 32.24 15.76 -8.52
CA PRO A 377 32.84 14.51 -9.00
C PRO A 377 34.26 14.35 -8.45
N THR A 378 34.59 13.16 -7.96
CA THR A 378 35.97 12.83 -7.53
C THR A 378 36.61 11.73 -8.38
N ARG A 379 35.84 11.16 -9.32
CA ARG A 379 36.26 10.17 -10.30
C ARG A 379 35.54 10.41 -11.64
N PRO A 380 36.07 9.94 -12.79
CA PRO A 380 35.49 10.23 -14.10
C PRO A 380 34.12 9.58 -14.35
N SER A 381 33.91 8.36 -13.83
CA SER A 381 32.67 7.58 -13.99
C SER A 381 32.16 7.07 -12.63
N PRO A 382 30.89 6.65 -12.50
CA PRO A 382 30.40 6.05 -11.26
C PRO A 382 31.23 4.81 -10.84
N PRO A 383 31.29 4.50 -9.53
CA PRO A 383 32.06 3.36 -9.01
C PRO A 383 31.51 2.01 -9.44
N LEU A 384 30.23 1.93 -9.78
CA LEU A 384 29.60 0.73 -10.29
C LEU A 384 29.24 0.90 -11.76
N THR A 385 29.44 -0.15 -12.54
CA THR A 385 28.96 -0.23 -13.92
C THR A 385 27.49 -0.67 -13.96
N VAL A 386 26.86 -0.57 -15.13
CA VAL A 386 25.52 -1.14 -15.38
C VAL A 386 25.48 -2.64 -15.01
N ALA A 387 26.49 -3.40 -15.39
CA ALA A 387 26.58 -4.83 -15.07
C ALA A 387 26.66 -5.10 -13.55
N ASP A 388 27.29 -4.20 -12.78
CA ASP A 388 27.33 -4.32 -11.32
C ASP A 388 25.99 -3.97 -10.69
N LEU A 389 25.25 -3.00 -11.22
CA LEU A 389 23.89 -2.70 -10.74
C LEU A 389 22.96 -3.89 -10.99
N VAL A 390 23.02 -4.49 -12.18
CA VAL A 390 22.29 -5.71 -12.53
C VAL A 390 22.64 -6.85 -11.57
N ARG A 391 23.93 -7.10 -11.32
CA ARG A 391 24.36 -8.13 -10.36
C ARG A 391 23.79 -7.92 -8.95
N ILE A 392 23.74 -6.67 -8.47
CA ILE A 392 23.14 -6.36 -7.16
C ILE A 392 21.62 -6.60 -7.20
N ALA A 393 20.94 -6.23 -8.28
CA ALA A 393 19.49 -6.40 -8.44
C ALA A 393 19.04 -7.86 -8.58
N GLU A 394 19.97 -8.76 -8.89
CA GLU A 394 19.76 -10.20 -9.03
C GLU A 394 20.08 -11.01 -7.76
N LEU A 395 20.49 -10.35 -6.67
CA LEU A 395 20.75 -11.03 -5.41
C LEU A 395 19.47 -11.71 -4.90
N PRO A 396 19.48 -13.03 -4.64
CA PRO A 396 18.26 -13.81 -4.41
C PRO A 396 17.48 -13.40 -3.17
N ASP A 397 18.18 -12.91 -2.13
CA ASP A 397 17.58 -12.50 -0.86
C ASP A 397 17.38 -10.98 -0.75
N LEU A 398 17.66 -10.23 -1.82
CA LEU A 398 17.51 -8.76 -1.85
C LEU A 398 16.05 -8.37 -2.16
N HIS A 399 15.17 -8.77 -1.26
CA HIS A 399 13.75 -8.45 -1.31
C HIS A 399 13.22 -8.12 0.09
N TRP A 400 11.96 -7.71 0.16
CA TRP A 400 11.32 -7.21 1.38
C TRP A 400 11.34 -8.22 2.54
#